data_AF-A0A512TKU5-F1
#
_entry.id   AF-A0A512TKU5-F1
#
_cell.length_a   1.000
_cell.length_b   1.000
_cell.length_c   1.000
_cell.angle_alpha   90.00
_cell.angle_beta   90.00
_cell.angle_gamma   90.00
#
_symmetry.space_group_name_H-M   'P 1'
#
loop_
_entity.id
_entity.type
_entity.pdbx_description
1 polymer ?
#
loop_
_entity_poly.entity_id
_entity_poly.type
_entity_poly.pdbx_seq_one_letter_code
_entity_poly.pdbx_strand_id
1 'polypeptide(L)'
;MNQLVLKKKNELMKKKKGFTLVELIIVIAIIAVLAAVAIPKFGAVKKDSNVAADKANAKIIATAVASAIADGEENVYDDDGDVDTTKITKYIDGGNLPKVKSVDNKSWTVNYDDAENGKGVTVQVDGEYMYPADKAKDTEADND
;
A
#
# COMPACT_ATOMS: atom_id res chain seq x y z
N MET A 1 53.93 -62.84 -8.66
CA MET A 1 52.50 -62.47 -8.85
C MET A 1 51.84 -62.57 -7.49
N ASN A 2 51.27 -61.55 -6.83
CA ASN A 2 50.84 -60.22 -7.24
C ASN A 2 51.18 -59.20 -6.14
N GLN A 3 52.02 -58.24 -6.49
CA GLN A 3 52.17 -56.94 -5.84
C GLN A 3 51.05 -56.03 -6.36
N LEU A 4 49.84 -56.11 -5.83
CA LEU A 4 48.74 -55.18 -6.16
C LEU A 4 47.55 -55.54 -5.29
N VAL A 5 47.42 -54.98 -4.09
CA VAL A 5 46.16 -54.50 -3.47
C VAL A 5 46.53 -53.97 -2.07
N LEU A 6 47.19 -52.81 -1.95
CA LEU A 6 47.31 -52.15 -0.63
C LEU A 6 47.55 -50.64 -0.68
N LYS A 7 47.18 -49.96 -1.78
CA LYS A 7 47.43 -48.51 -1.90
C LYS A 7 46.25 -47.76 -2.52
N LYS A 8 45.13 -47.66 -1.80
CA LYS A 8 44.16 -46.53 -1.91
C LYS A 8 43.00 -46.67 -0.91
N LYS A 9 43.26 -46.41 0.37
CA LYS A 9 42.19 -46.14 1.36
C LYS A 9 42.29 -44.75 2.00
N ASN A 10 43.02 -43.82 1.39
CA ASN A 10 43.11 -42.42 1.85
C ASN A 10 42.55 -41.37 0.87
N GLU A 11 41.91 -41.78 -0.24
CA GLU A 11 41.32 -40.84 -1.22
C GLU A 11 39.81 -40.62 -1.08
N LEU A 12 39.22 -40.91 0.09
CA LEU A 12 37.77 -40.66 0.31
C LEU A 12 37.47 -39.67 1.45
N MET A 13 38.49 -39.10 2.11
CA MET A 13 38.31 -37.94 2.97
C MET A 13 38.42 -36.67 2.11
N LYS A 14 37.40 -36.38 1.29
CA LYS A 14 37.24 -35.04 0.69
C LYS A 14 37.28 -34.04 1.85
N LYS A 15 38.34 -33.25 1.95
CA LYS A 15 38.44 -32.13 2.92
C LYS A 15 37.22 -31.24 2.66
N LYS A 16 36.20 -31.33 3.53
CA LYS A 16 35.11 -30.37 3.52
C LYS A 16 35.73 -29.03 3.85
N LYS A 17 35.87 -28.15 2.86
CA LYS A 17 36.22 -26.75 3.09
C LYS A 17 35.03 -26.14 3.82
N GLY A 18 35.14 -26.04 5.15
CA GLY A 18 34.17 -25.32 5.96
C GLY A 18 34.31 -23.83 5.72
N PHE A 19 33.18 -23.11 5.81
CA PHE A 19 33.16 -21.65 5.81
C PHE A 19 33.92 -21.14 7.03
N THR A 20 34.74 -20.10 6.87
CA THR A 20 35.45 -19.50 8.01
C THR A 20 34.50 -18.59 8.79
N LEU A 21 34.68 -18.49 10.11
CA LEU A 21 33.92 -17.54 10.93
C LEU A 21 34.13 -16.09 10.47
N VAL A 22 35.35 -15.78 9.99
CA VAL A 22 35.70 -14.44 9.50
C VAL A 22 34.89 -14.08 8.25
N GLU A 23 34.73 -15.02 7.30
CA GLU A 23 33.88 -14.79 6.13
C GLU A 23 32.43 -14.49 6.53
N LEU A 24 31.91 -15.16 7.57
CA LEU A 24 30.56 -14.88 8.06
C LEU A 24 30.43 -13.50 8.69
N ILE A 25 31.42 -13.12 9.49
CA ILE A 25 31.42 -11.84 10.21
C ILE A 25 31.47 -10.66 9.24
N ILE A 26 32.25 -10.75 8.17
CA ILE A 26 32.32 -9.68 7.15
C ILE A 26 30.97 -9.55 6.42
N VAL A 27 30.29 -10.66 6.11
CA VAL A 27 29.00 -10.63 5.42
C VAL A 27 27.93 -9.95 6.27
N ILE A 28 27.81 -10.31 7.56
CA ILE A 28 26.82 -9.66 8.44
C ILE A 28 27.15 -8.19 8.68
N ALA A 29 28.44 -7.82 8.69
CA ALA A 29 28.86 -6.43 8.83
C ALA A 29 28.42 -5.58 7.63
N ILE A 30 28.59 -6.09 6.40
CA ILE A 30 28.13 -5.40 5.19
C ILE A 30 26.60 -5.29 5.17
N ILE A 31 25.88 -6.37 5.50
CA ILE A 31 24.40 -6.36 5.57
C ILE A 31 23.91 -5.35 6.62
N ALA A 32 24.57 -5.23 7.78
CA ALA A 32 24.21 -4.28 8.82
C ALA A 32 24.31 -2.82 8.34
N VAL A 33 25.38 -2.46 7.61
CA VAL A 33 25.55 -1.11 7.05
C VAL A 33 24.48 -0.80 6.00
N LEU A 34 24.19 -1.75 5.10
CA LEU A 34 23.13 -1.58 4.11
C LEU A 34 21.74 -1.44 4.74
N ALA A 35 21.43 -2.29 5.74
CA ALA A 35 20.18 -2.26 6.46
C ALA A 35 19.98 -0.94 7.22
N ALA A 36 21.03 -0.39 7.83
CA ALA A 36 20.96 0.87 8.56
C ALA A 36 20.50 2.05 7.68
N VAL A 37 20.88 2.08 6.40
CA VAL A 37 20.45 3.12 5.45
C VAL A 37 19.10 2.80 4.81
N ALA A 38 18.82 1.52 4.53
CA ALA A 38 17.62 1.10 3.81
C ALA A 38 16.34 1.15 4.67
N ILE A 39 16.41 0.70 5.93
CA ILE A 39 15.25 0.62 6.84
C ILE A 39 14.51 1.96 7.01
N PRO A 40 15.17 3.08 7.35
CA PRO A 40 14.45 4.35 7.55
C PRO A 40 13.78 4.86 6.26
N LYS A 41 14.42 4.67 5.11
CA LYS A 41 13.86 5.09 3.81
C LYS A 41 12.63 4.27 3.40
N PHE A 42 12.62 2.98 3.72
CA PHE A 42 11.52 2.09 3.35
C PHE A 42 10.19 2.50 3.98
N GLY A 43 10.21 3.02 5.23
CA GLY A 43 8.99 3.48 5.92
C GLY A 43 8.32 4.65 5.22
N ALA A 44 9.08 5.69 4.87
CA ALA A 44 8.55 6.87 4.17
C ALA A 44 7.97 6.51 2.79
N VAL A 45 8.74 5.76 1.99
CA VAL A 45 8.29 5.31 0.65
C VAL A 45 7.01 4.49 0.74
N LYS A 46 6.88 3.63 1.76
CA LYS A 46 5.65 2.85 1.98
C LYS A 46 4.47 3.75 2.29
N LYS A 47 4.64 4.73 3.19
CA LYS A 47 3.58 5.71 3.52
C LYS A 47 3.13 6.47 2.28
N ASP A 48 4.07 7.01 1.51
CA ASP A 48 3.77 7.77 0.29
C ASP A 48 3.07 6.91 -0.76
N SER A 49 3.50 5.65 -0.92
CA SER A 49 2.86 4.71 -1.83
C SER A 49 1.42 4.36 -1.42
N ASN A 50 1.15 4.32 -0.12
CA ASN A 50 -0.18 4.06 0.42
C ASN A 50 -1.11 5.27 0.21
N VAL A 51 -0.63 6.50 0.46
CA VAL A 51 -1.38 7.73 0.18
C VAL A 51 -1.68 7.86 -1.31
N ALA A 52 -0.69 7.61 -2.18
CA ALA A 52 -0.89 7.64 -3.62
C ALA A 52 -1.92 6.61 -4.10
N ALA A 53 -1.89 5.38 -3.53
CA ALA A 53 -2.88 4.35 -3.81
C ALA A 53 -4.29 4.79 -3.35
N ASP A 54 -4.39 5.43 -2.19
CA ASP A 54 -5.66 5.93 -1.67
C ASP A 54 -6.21 7.09 -2.52
N LYS A 55 -5.38 8.05 -2.97
CA LYS A 55 -5.80 9.10 -3.92
C LYS A 55 -6.34 8.50 -5.23
N ALA A 56 -5.73 7.42 -5.74
CA ALA A 56 -6.23 6.71 -6.92
C ALA A 56 -7.57 5.99 -6.65
N ASN A 57 -7.69 5.31 -5.51
CA ASN A 57 -8.92 4.64 -5.08
C ASN A 57 -10.07 5.64 -4.85
N ALA A 58 -9.77 6.80 -4.28
CA ALA A 58 -10.72 7.89 -4.05
C ALA A 58 -11.32 8.39 -5.37
N LYS A 59 -10.52 8.47 -6.44
CA LYS A 59 -11.03 8.82 -7.78
C LYS A 59 -11.97 7.75 -8.34
N ILE A 60 -11.70 6.47 -8.09
CA ILE A 60 -12.59 5.35 -8.48
C ILE A 60 -13.92 5.49 -7.74
N ILE A 61 -13.88 5.71 -6.42
CA ILE A 61 -15.07 5.94 -5.59
C ILE A 61 -15.87 7.15 -6.12
N ALA A 62 -15.20 8.28 -6.37
CA ALA A 62 -15.88 9.47 -6.89
C ALA A 62 -16.56 9.23 -8.25
N THR A 63 -15.92 8.45 -9.12
CA THR A 63 -16.50 8.07 -10.41
C THR A 63 -17.72 7.16 -10.21
N ALA A 64 -17.64 6.21 -9.27
CA ALA A 64 -18.74 5.32 -8.93
C ALA A 64 -19.96 6.08 -8.38
N VAL A 65 -19.74 7.09 -7.52
CA VAL A 65 -20.80 7.99 -7.04
C VAL A 65 -21.42 8.75 -8.21
N ALA A 66 -20.62 9.35 -9.08
CA ALA A 66 -21.12 10.07 -10.25
C ALA A 66 -21.94 9.16 -11.19
N SER A 67 -21.53 7.91 -11.38
CA SER A 67 -22.30 6.91 -12.14
C SER A 67 -23.61 6.54 -11.45
N ALA A 68 -23.61 6.36 -10.13
CA ALA A 68 -24.82 6.08 -9.36
C ALA A 68 -25.87 7.19 -9.51
N ILE A 69 -25.42 8.44 -9.43
CA ILE A 69 -26.29 9.61 -9.57
C ILE A 69 -26.80 9.71 -11.01
N ALA A 70 -25.94 9.48 -12.02
CA ALA A 70 -26.31 9.54 -13.43
C ALA A 70 -27.37 8.47 -13.82
N ASP A 71 -27.31 7.30 -13.20
CA ASP A 71 -28.29 6.23 -13.36
C ASP A 71 -29.61 6.49 -12.62
N GLY A 72 -29.67 7.56 -11.82
CA GLY A 72 -30.86 7.93 -11.06
C GLY A 72 -31.09 7.07 -9.82
N GLU A 73 -30.02 6.58 -9.19
CA GLU A 73 -30.16 5.86 -7.93
C GLU A 73 -30.76 6.80 -6.87
N GLU A 74 -31.93 6.43 -6.35
CA GLU A 74 -32.61 7.19 -5.30
C GLU A 74 -32.06 6.75 -3.93
N ASN A 75 -31.79 7.69 -3.03
CA ASN A 75 -31.15 7.46 -1.72
C ASN A 75 -29.66 7.05 -1.79
N VAL A 76 -28.87 7.79 -2.58
CA VAL A 76 -27.39 7.68 -2.53
C VAL A 76 -26.86 8.16 -1.18
N TYR A 77 -27.66 8.88 -0.39
CA TYR A 77 -27.26 9.40 0.92
C TYR A 77 -27.74 8.50 2.06
N ASP A 78 -26.93 8.39 3.11
CA ASP A 78 -27.31 7.83 4.40
C ASP A 78 -28.03 8.85 5.28
N ASP A 79 -28.43 8.42 6.48
CA ASP A 79 -29.16 9.25 7.45
C ASP A 79 -28.35 10.45 7.97
N ASP A 80 -27.02 10.43 7.80
CA ASP A 80 -26.10 11.50 8.19
C ASP A 80 -25.81 12.49 7.03
N GLY A 81 -26.34 12.22 5.84
CA GLY A 81 -26.15 13.03 4.63
C GLY A 81 -24.85 12.74 3.89
N ASP A 82 -24.10 11.72 4.31
CA ASP A 82 -22.96 11.19 3.57
C ASP A 82 -23.46 10.19 2.52
N VAL A 83 -22.64 9.82 1.55
CA VAL A 83 -22.99 8.82 0.54
C VAL A 83 -22.97 7.42 1.17
N ASP A 84 -24.09 6.70 1.08
CA ASP A 84 -24.18 5.29 1.45
C ASP A 84 -23.26 4.47 0.55
N THR A 85 -22.08 4.17 1.09
CA THR A 85 -21.04 3.44 0.39
C THR A 85 -21.47 2.04 -0.04
N THR A 86 -22.52 1.45 0.56
CA THR A 86 -23.04 0.14 0.14
C THR A 86 -23.72 0.21 -1.22
N LYS A 87 -24.35 1.34 -1.56
CA LYS A 87 -25.07 1.53 -2.83
C LYS A 87 -24.14 1.76 -4.01
N ILE A 88 -22.99 2.39 -3.77
CA ILE A 88 -22.00 2.64 -4.82
C ILE A 88 -21.16 1.41 -5.15
N THR A 89 -21.14 0.38 -4.29
CA THR A 89 -20.36 -0.85 -4.54
C THR A 89 -20.67 -1.50 -5.89
N LYS A 90 -21.91 -1.40 -6.38
CA LYS A 90 -22.33 -1.94 -7.68
C LYS A 90 -21.66 -1.26 -8.88
N TYR A 91 -21.16 -0.05 -8.69
CA TYR A 91 -20.42 0.74 -9.68
C TYR A 91 -18.90 0.61 -9.55
N ILE A 92 -18.43 -0.18 -8.59
CA ILE A 92 -17.01 -0.45 -8.36
C ILE A 92 -16.72 -1.88 -8.82
N ASP A 93 -15.67 -2.04 -9.62
CA ASP A 93 -15.21 -3.35 -10.06
C ASP A 93 -14.88 -4.24 -8.85
N GLY A 94 -15.39 -5.47 -8.85
CA GLY A 94 -15.29 -6.40 -7.72
C GLY A 94 -16.30 -6.20 -6.58
N GLY A 95 -17.24 -5.25 -6.70
CA GLY A 95 -18.41 -5.16 -5.82
C GLY A 95 -18.11 -4.77 -4.38
N ASN A 96 -16.92 -4.22 -4.09
CA ASN A 96 -16.47 -3.87 -2.75
C ASN A 96 -15.68 -2.56 -2.79
N LEU A 97 -15.78 -1.75 -1.73
CA LEU A 97 -14.91 -0.59 -1.60
C LEU A 97 -13.46 -1.03 -1.37
N PRO A 98 -12.48 -0.36 -2.01
CA PRO A 98 -11.08 -0.57 -1.68
C PRO A 98 -10.83 -0.19 -0.22
N LYS A 99 -9.92 -0.90 0.45
CA LYS A 99 -9.52 -0.55 1.83
C LYS A 99 -8.55 0.63 1.81
N VAL A 100 -8.71 1.55 2.75
CA VAL A 100 -7.76 2.62 3.05
C VAL A 100 -6.41 2.00 3.43
N LYS A 101 -5.31 2.53 2.88
CA LYS A 101 -3.94 2.04 3.13
C LYS A 101 -3.07 3.07 3.85
N SER A 102 -3.40 4.36 3.75
CA SER A 102 -2.64 5.47 4.31
C SER A 102 -2.74 5.55 5.83
N VAL A 103 -3.92 5.23 6.37
CA VAL A 103 -4.20 5.27 7.81
C VAL A 103 -4.85 3.95 8.25
N ASP A 104 -4.28 3.34 9.30
CA ASP A 104 -4.77 2.06 9.82
C ASP A 104 -6.16 2.20 10.46
N ASN A 105 -7.03 1.21 10.20
CA ASN A 105 -8.39 1.12 10.76
C ASN A 105 -9.30 2.32 10.46
N LYS A 106 -9.10 2.99 9.32
CA LYS A 106 -9.97 4.05 8.83
C LYS A 106 -10.77 3.59 7.61
N SER A 107 -11.90 4.27 7.40
CA SER A 107 -12.82 4.07 6.28
C SER A 107 -12.93 5.36 5.47
N TRP A 108 -13.47 5.24 4.26
CA TRP A 108 -13.78 6.37 3.41
C TRP A 108 -15.00 7.12 3.94
N THR A 109 -14.90 8.45 3.95
CA THR A 109 -16.04 9.35 4.06
C THR A 109 -16.26 9.94 2.68
N VAL A 110 -17.47 9.82 2.14
CA VAL A 110 -17.78 10.16 0.75
C VAL A 110 -18.99 11.06 0.76
N ASN A 111 -18.86 12.28 0.23
CA ASN A 111 -19.93 13.27 0.27
C ASN A 111 -20.18 13.77 -1.14
N TYR A 112 -21.43 14.10 -1.46
CA TYR A 112 -21.79 14.78 -2.69
C TYR A 112 -22.48 16.08 -2.32
N ASP A 113 -21.90 17.20 -2.74
CA ASP A 113 -22.50 18.51 -2.58
C ASP A 113 -23.18 18.91 -3.89
N ASP A 114 -24.49 19.15 -3.85
CA ASP A 114 -25.27 19.68 -4.98
C ASP A 114 -25.50 21.20 -4.86
N ALA A 115 -24.91 21.86 -3.87
CA ALA A 115 -25.07 23.29 -3.66
C ALA A 115 -24.42 24.13 -4.78
N GLU A 116 -24.96 25.34 -4.99
CA GLU A 116 -24.63 26.31 -6.05
C GLU A 116 -23.13 26.67 -6.14
N ASN A 117 -22.33 26.39 -5.10
CA ASN A 117 -20.89 26.72 -5.04
C ASN A 117 -19.97 25.63 -5.62
N GLY A 118 -20.52 24.58 -6.21
CA GLY A 118 -19.76 23.64 -7.04
C GLY A 118 -20.22 22.21 -6.84
N LYS A 119 -20.99 21.69 -7.80
CA LYS A 119 -21.39 20.28 -7.83
C LYS A 119 -20.16 19.39 -7.81
N GLY A 120 -20.01 18.54 -6.80
CA GLY A 120 -18.80 17.71 -6.71
C GLY A 120 -18.85 16.62 -5.66
N VAL A 121 -18.27 15.48 -6.01
CA VAL A 121 -17.99 14.40 -5.06
C VAL A 121 -16.71 14.74 -4.30
N THR A 122 -16.73 14.62 -2.98
CA THR A 122 -15.54 14.65 -2.14
C THR A 122 -15.34 13.28 -1.50
N VAL A 123 -14.10 12.84 -1.45
CA VAL A 123 -13.72 11.58 -0.78
C VAL A 123 -12.60 11.89 0.19
N GLN A 124 -12.81 11.53 1.45
CA GLN A 124 -11.91 11.83 2.55
C GLN A 124 -11.51 10.55 3.30
N VAL A 125 -10.38 10.64 4.00
CA VAL A 125 -9.92 9.66 4.98
C VAL A 125 -9.47 10.45 6.21
N ASP A 126 -10.07 10.18 7.36
CA ASP A 126 -9.72 10.84 8.63
C ASP A 126 -9.73 12.38 8.59
N GLY A 127 -10.65 12.96 7.81
CA GLY A 127 -10.78 14.41 7.61
C GLY A 127 -9.87 14.98 6.51
N GLU A 128 -8.94 14.19 5.96
CA GLU A 128 -8.08 14.61 4.85
C GLU A 128 -8.71 14.31 3.50
N TYR A 129 -8.70 15.28 2.58
CA TYR A 129 -9.22 15.11 1.23
C TYR A 129 -8.28 14.23 0.39
N MET A 130 -8.83 13.11 -0.10
CA MET A 130 -8.17 12.25 -1.09
C MET A 130 -8.67 12.56 -2.51
N TYR A 131 -9.88 13.13 -2.61
CA TYR A 131 -10.47 13.67 -3.84
C TYR A 131 -11.44 14.82 -3.51
N PRO A 132 -11.53 15.88 -4.34
CA PRO A 132 -10.74 16.13 -5.54
C PRO A 132 -9.29 16.58 -5.22
N ALA A 133 -8.38 16.40 -6.19
CA ALA A 133 -6.93 16.51 -5.96
C ALA A 133 -6.43 17.94 -5.68
N ASP A 134 -7.23 18.95 -6.03
CA ASP A 134 -7.05 20.35 -5.67
C ASP A 134 -7.21 20.55 -4.15
N LYS A 135 -8.30 20.04 -3.56
CA LYS A 135 -8.54 20.12 -2.10
C LYS A 135 -7.56 19.29 -1.28
N ALA A 136 -7.01 18.22 -1.87
CA ALA A 136 -6.02 17.37 -1.21
C ALA A 136 -4.70 18.09 -0.89
N LYS A 137 -4.32 19.10 -1.69
CA LYS A 137 -3.06 19.84 -1.48
C LYS A 137 -3.13 20.85 -0.34
N ASP A 138 -4.33 21.34 -0.05
CA ASP A 138 -4.54 22.34 1.00
C ASP A 138 -4.45 21.72 2.40
N THR A 139 -4.62 20.39 2.52
CA THR A 139 -4.55 19.68 3.82
C THR A 139 -3.11 19.32 4.23
N GLU A 140 -2.18 19.21 3.27
CA GLU A 140 -0.76 18.89 3.53
C GLU A 140 0.04 20.12 4.00
N ALA A 141 -0.48 21.35 3.84
CA ALA A 141 0.25 22.59 4.11
C ALA A 141 0.34 22.99 5.60
N ASP A 142 -0.44 22.36 6.48
CA ASP A 142 -0.52 22.71 7.91
C ASP A 142 0.32 21.80 8.83
N ASN A 143 1.14 20.90 8.26
CA ASN A 143 1.85 19.85 9.01
C ASN A 143 3.40 19.94 8.93
N ASP A 144 3.95 21.14 8.73
CA ASP A 144 5.41 21.42 8.76
C ASP A 144 5.80 22.21 10.03
#